data_AF-A0A4Y8PXF4-F1
#
_entry.id   AF-A0A4Y8PXF4-F1
#
_cell.length_a   1.000
_cell.length_b   1.000
_cell.length_c   1.000
_cell.angle_alpha   90.00
_cell.angle_beta   90.00
_cell.angle_gamma   90.00
#
_symmetry.space_group_name_H-M   'P 1'
#
loop_
_entity.id
_entity.type
_entity.pdbx_description
1 polymer ?
#
loop_
_entity_poly.entity_id
_entity_poly.type
_entity_poly.pdbx_seq_one_letter_code
_entity_poly.pdbx_strand_id
1 'polypeptide(L)'
;MVLCNLLYYFIVKDNLLWEYNPGLLGHHKIAELVITFIAFPCTVMLFLDKLERTPTKIWVQVLKWCFIYWLVEFAAWKGHVIEYHRGWSYAWSCFFVATMFPILLLHHRHARAAYVLSVAMTVFYALVFHIPFP
;
A
#
# COMPACT_ATOMS: atom_id res chain seq x y z
N MET A 1 -8.53 0.83 0.07
CA MET A 1 -7.34 0.21 -0.53
C MET A 1 -7.46 0.11 -2.04
N VAL A 2 -8.46 -0.59 -2.59
CA VAL A 2 -8.69 -0.70 -4.06
C VAL A 2 -8.74 0.66 -4.77
N LEU A 3 -9.61 1.57 -4.31
CA LEU A 3 -9.76 2.90 -4.92
C LEU A 3 -8.43 3.68 -4.92
N CYS A 4 -7.71 3.69 -3.81
CA CYS A 4 -6.44 4.41 -3.68
C CYS A 4 -5.36 3.82 -4.61
N ASN A 5 -5.34 2.50 -4.78
CA ASN A 5 -4.43 1.85 -5.71
C ASN A 5 -4.74 2.25 -7.16
N LEU A 6 -6.02 2.21 -7.57
CA LEU A 6 -6.41 2.64 -8.92
C LEU A 6 -6.13 4.12 -9.16
N LEU A 7 -6.37 4.97 -8.15
CA LEU A 7 -6.01 6.40 -8.20
C LEU A 7 -4.51 6.60 -8.36
N TYR A 8 -3.67 5.79 -7.71
CA TYR A 8 -2.22 5.85 -7.90
C TYR A 8 -1.85 5.66 -9.37
N TYR A 9 -2.37 4.62 -10.04
CA TYR A 9 -2.10 4.42 -11.48
C TYR A 9 -2.63 5.56 -12.35
N PHE A 10 -3.76 6.17 -11.97
CA PHE A 10 -4.30 7.31 -12.71
C PHE A 10 -3.48 8.60 -12.54
N ILE A 11 -2.97 8.87 -11.34
CA ILE A 11 -2.18 10.07 -11.02
C ILE A 11 -0.77 9.94 -11.58
N VAL A 12 -0.15 8.78 -11.37
CA VAL A 12 1.26 8.56 -11.64
C VAL A 12 1.50 8.19 -13.11
N LYS A 13 0.53 7.54 -13.78
CA LYS A 13 0.61 7.14 -15.19
C LYS A 13 1.94 6.47 -15.55
N ASP A 14 2.76 7.13 -16.36
CA ASP A 14 4.07 6.65 -16.84
C ASP A 14 5.20 6.87 -15.82
N ASN A 15 4.90 7.52 -14.68
CA ASN A 15 5.87 7.86 -13.65
C ASN A 15 5.89 6.88 -12.47
N LEU A 16 5.61 5.60 -12.71
CA LEU A 16 5.48 4.58 -11.67
C LEU A 16 6.68 4.60 -10.71
N LEU A 17 6.38 4.69 -9.41
CA LEU A 17 7.37 4.68 -8.33
C LEU A 17 7.82 3.24 -8.04
N TRP A 18 6.88 2.33 -8.10
CA TRP A 18 7.10 0.90 -8.05
C TRP A 18 6.23 0.22 -9.08
N GLU A 19 6.72 -0.88 -9.63
CA GLU A 19 5.97 -1.75 -10.53
C GLU A 19 6.18 -3.22 -10.19
N TYR A 20 5.14 -4.01 -10.43
CA TYR A 20 5.22 -5.46 -10.30
C TYR A 20 5.75 -6.04 -11.62
N ASN A 21 6.94 -6.64 -11.57
CA ASN A 21 7.50 -7.34 -12.71
C ASN A 21 6.59 -8.56 -13.02
N PRO A 22 6.19 -8.77 -14.29
CA PRO A 22 5.25 -9.81 -14.68
C PRO A 22 5.65 -11.23 -14.29
N GLY A 23 6.94 -11.54 -14.08
CA GLY A 23 7.43 -12.85 -13.63
C GLY A 23 6.59 -14.05 -14.11
N LEU A 24 6.06 -14.84 -13.16
CA LEU A 24 5.24 -16.04 -13.38
C LEU A 24 3.82 -15.81 -13.97
N LEU A 25 3.31 -14.58 -13.97
CA LEU A 25 1.94 -14.26 -14.39
C LEU A 25 1.86 -13.72 -15.83
N GLY A 26 3.01 -13.57 -16.51
CA GLY A 26 3.13 -13.25 -17.92
C GLY A 26 2.72 -11.82 -18.31
N HIS A 27 1.88 -11.14 -17.53
CA HIS A 27 1.44 -9.77 -17.76
C HIS A 27 1.33 -8.99 -16.45
N HIS A 28 2.01 -7.85 -16.37
CA HIS A 28 2.09 -7.00 -15.17
C HIS A 28 0.68 -6.58 -14.68
N LYS A 29 -0.24 -6.28 -15.62
CA LYS A 29 -1.62 -5.86 -15.32
C LYS A 29 -2.42 -6.94 -14.62
N ILE A 30 -2.19 -8.21 -14.95
CA ILE A 30 -2.94 -9.33 -14.36
C ILE A 30 -2.51 -9.54 -12.92
N ALA A 31 -1.20 -9.52 -12.66
CA ALA A 31 -0.67 -9.60 -11.29
C ALA A 31 -1.21 -8.47 -10.41
N GLU A 32 -1.20 -7.25 -10.94
CA GLU A 32 -1.69 -6.09 -10.24
C GLU A 32 -3.21 -6.15 -9.97
N LEU A 33 -4.01 -6.61 -10.94
CA LEU A 33 -5.46 -6.81 -10.77
C LEU A 33 -5.74 -7.87 -9.70
N VAL A 34 -5.02 -8.99 -9.70
CA VAL A 34 -5.15 -10.05 -8.69
C VAL A 34 -4.83 -9.49 -7.30
N ILE A 35 -3.72 -8.77 -7.15
CA ILE A 35 -3.36 -8.15 -5.87
C ILE A 35 -4.43 -7.13 -5.44
N THR A 36 -4.87 -6.29 -6.37
CA THR A 36 -5.80 -5.20 -6.09
C THR A 36 -7.19 -5.69 -5.72
N PHE A 37 -7.74 -6.67 -6.44
CA PHE A 37 -9.12 -7.14 -6.25
C PHE A 37 -9.24 -8.36 -5.35
N ILE A 38 -8.15 -9.10 -5.12
CA ILE A 38 -8.18 -10.30 -4.26
C ILE A 38 -7.35 -10.05 -3.01
N ALA A 39 -6.05 -9.76 -3.14
CA ALA A 39 -5.18 -9.65 -1.97
C ALA A 39 -5.59 -8.49 -1.05
N PHE A 40 -5.88 -7.29 -1.58
CA PHE A 40 -6.27 -6.16 -0.75
C PHE A 40 -7.60 -6.36 -0.01
N PRO A 41 -8.71 -6.77 -0.66
CA PRO A 41 -9.94 -7.04 0.08
C PRO A 41 -9.79 -8.16 1.11
N CYS A 42 -9.07 -9.24 0.78
CA CYS A 42 -8.78 -10.32 1.72
C CYS A 42 -7.99 -9.81 2.94
N THR A 43 -6.96 -8.99 2.74
CA THR A 43 -6.20 -8.39 3.83
C THR A 43 -7.08 -7.49 4.69
N VAL A 44 -7.93 -6.65 4.09
CA VAL A 44 -8.86 -5.80 4.83
C VAL A 44 -9.81 -6.63 5.69
N MET A 45 -10.39 -7.70 5.13
CA MET A 45 -11.27 -8.61 5.85
C MET A 45 -10.55 -9.27 7.02
N LEU A 46 -9.38 -9.86 6.80
CA LEU A 46 -8.59 -10.52 7.86
C LEU A 46 -8.11 -9.54 8.93
N PHE A 47 -7.83 -8.29 8.55
CA PHE A 47 -7.44 -7.23 9.48
C PHE A 47 -8.62 -6.78 10.33
N LEU A 48 -9.80 -6.57 9.74
CA LEU A 48 -11.00 -6.10 10.45
C LEU A 48 -11.62 -7.19 11.33
N ASP A 49 -11.62 -8.45 10.89
CA ASP A 49 -12.18 -9.58 11.64
C ASP A 49 -11.50 -9.76 13.00
N LYS A 50 -10.18 -9.56 13.04
CA LYS A 50 -9.38 -9.70 14.26
C LYS A 50 -9.27 -8.41 15.07
N LEU A 51 -10.03 -7.37 14.73
CA LEU A 51 -9.87 -6.06 15.37
C LEU A 51 -10.25 -6.12 16.85
N GLU A 52 -9.25 -6.10 17.71
CA GLU A 52 -9.44 -6.13 19.15
C GLU A 52 -9.96 -4.78 19.69
N ARG A 53 -10.70 -4.81 20.81
CA ARG A 53 -11.31 -3.59 21.39
C ARG A 53 -10.30 -2.67 22.10
N THR A 54 -9.17 -3.20 22.55
CA THR A 54 -8.18 -2.48 23.37
C THR A 54 -7.15 -1.76 22.50
N PRO A 55 -6.85 -0.46 22.74
CA PRO A 55 -5.95 0.32 21.89
C PRO A 55 -4.55 -0.28 21.76
N THR A 56 -3.99 -0.83 22.84
CA THR A 56 -2.66 -1.46 22.82
C THR A 56 -2.61 -2.65 21.86
N LYS A 57 -3.67 -3.46 21.84
CA LYS A 57 -3.73 -4.65 21.00
C LYS A 57 -3.97 -4.32 19.53
N ILE A 58 -4.71 -3.24 19.26
CA ILE A 58 -4.84 -2.67 17.92
C ILE A 58 -3.45 -2.28 17.37
N TRP A 59 -2.62 -1.61 18.18
CA TRP A 59 -1.26 -1.25 17.77
C TRP A 59 -0.38 -2.48 17.51
N VAL A 60 -0.45 -3.50 18.37
CA VAL A 60 0.26 -4.77 18.15
C VAL A 60 -0.20 -5.45 16.87
N GLN A 61 -1.50 -5.43 16.58
CA GLN A 61 -2.05 -5.99 15.36
C GLN A 61 -1.58 -5.22 14.12
N VAL A 62 -1.59 -3.88 14.15
CA VAL A 62 -1.05 -3.04 13.07
C VAL A 62 0.42 -3.38 12.84
N LEU A 63 1.25 -3.40 13.88
CA LEU A 63 2.68 -3.75 13.76
C LEU A 63 2.90 -5.15 13.20
N LYS A 64 2.10 -6.13 13.63
CA LYS A 64 2.16 -7.50 13.10
C LYS A 64 1.87 -7.52 11.60
N TRP A 65 0.84 -6.81 11.15
CA TRP A 65 0.49 -6.74 9.74
C TRP A 65 1.53 -5.97 8.91
N CYS A 66 2.07 -4.87 9.44
CA CYS A 66 3.20 -4.18 8.83
C CYS A 66 4.39 -5.13 8.65
N PHE A 67 4.74 -5.91 9.68
CA PHE A 67 5.85 -6.85 9.62
C PHE A 67 5.63 -7.97 8.59
N ILE A 68 4.41 -8.53 8.50
CA ILE A 68 4.07 -9.51 7.48
C ILE A 68 4.26 -8.93 6.07
N TYR A 69 3.75 -7.71 5.84
CA TYR A 69 3.89 -7.05 4.54
C TYR A 69 5.34 -6.72 4.21
N TRP A 70 6.12 -6.24 5.18
CA TRP A 70 7.56 -6.01 5.00
C TRP A 70 8.28 -7.31 4.61
N LEU A 71 7.99 -8.42 5.28
CA LEU A 71 8.58 -9.72 4.91
C LEU A 71 8.19 -10.15 3.48
N VAL A 72 6.91 -10.04 3.13
CA VAL A 72 6.41 -10.38 1.79
C VAL A 72 7.06 -9.50 0.74
N GLU A 73 7.16 -8.19 0.99
CA GLU A 73 7.75 -7.22 0.08
C GLU A 73 9.26 -7.40 -0.04
N PHE A 74 9.96 -7.77 1.03
CA PHE A 74 11.37 -8.13 0.99
C PHE A 74 11.60 -9.39 0.14
N ALA A 75 10.75 -10.41 0.31
CA ALA A 75 10.80 -11.62 -0.51
C ALA A 75 10.50 -11.30 -1.99
N ALA A 76 9.53 -10.43 -2.25
CA ALA A 76 9.18 -9.99 -3.60
C ALA A 76 10.30 -9.17 -4.26
N TRP A 77 10.96 -8.29 -3.49
CA TRP A 77 12.11 -7.53 -3.96
C TRP A 77 13.31 -8.45 -4.28
N LYS A 78 13.62 -9.39 -3.39
CA LYS A 78 14.63 -10.44 -3.62
C LYS A 78 14.31 -11.33 -4.83
N GLY A 79 13.03 -11.58 -5.07
CA GLY A 79 12.55 -12.39 -6.19
C GLY A 79 12.42 -11.62 -7.51
N HIS A 80 12.86 -10.35 -7.58
CA HIS A 80 12.66 -9.47 -8.74
C HIS A 80 11.20 -9.34 -9.18
N VAL A 81 10.25 -9.54 -8.26
CA VAL A 81 8.81 -9.41 -8.49
C VAL A 81 8.38 -7.94 -8.37
N ILE A 82 9.10 -7.14 -7.58
CA ILE A 82 8.86 -5.70 -7.45
C ILE A 82 10.13 -4.96 -7.85
N GLU A 83 9.98 -4.06 -8.81
CA GLU A 83 11.03 -3.14 -9.22
C GLU A 83 10.70 -1.73 -8.74
N TYR A 84 11.70 -1.08 -8.15
CA TYR A 84 11.59 0.27 -7.63
C TYR A 84 12.25 1.25 -8.61
N HIS A 85 11.53 2.31 -8.93
CA HIS A 85 11.94 3.32 -9.88
C HIS A 85 11.98 4.70 -9.22
N ARG A 86 12.66 5.65 -9.87
CA ARG A 86 12.60 7.09 -9.52
C ARG A 86 13.00 7.40 -8.07
N GLY A 87 13.97 6.65 -7.54
CA GLY A 87 14.47 6.83 -6.19
C GLY A 87 13.57 6.25 -5.09
N TRP A 88 12.49 5.56 -5.46
CA TRP A 88 11.74 4.74 -4.51
C TRP A 88 12.65 3.59 -4.04
N SER A 89 12.56 3.27 -2.76
CA SER A 89 13.36 2.21 -2.16
C SER A 89 12.46 1.32 -1.31
N TYR A 90 12.96 0.13 -0.98
CA TYR A 90 12.28 -0.77 -0.06
C TYR A 90 11.91 -0.08 1.27
N ALA A 91 12.72 0.87 1.75
CA ALA A 91 12.41 1.63 2.96
C ALA A 91 11.18 2.53 2.79
N TRP A 92 11.01 3.15 1.62
CA TRP A 92 9.82 3.96 1.30
C TRP A 92 8.56 3.11 1.21
N SER A 93 8.66 1.92 0.63
CA SER A 93 7.60 0.91 0.65
C SER A 93 7.22 0.51 2.08
N CYS A 94 8.20 0.19 2.93
CA CYS A 94 7.96 -0.14 4.32
C CYS A 94 7.23 0.99 5.06
N PHE A 95 7.64 2.25 4.83
CA PHE A 95 7.01 3.42 5.40
C PHE A 95 5.57 3.61 4.89
N PHE A 96 5.32 3.37 3.60
CA PHE A 96 3.97 3.40 3.04
C PHE A 96 3.07 2.35 3.69
N VAL A 97 3.51 1.10 3.80
CA VAL A 97 2.75 0.04 4.49
C VAL A 97 2.46 0.42 5.95
N ALA A 98 3.47 0.99 6.63
CA ALA A 98 3.35 1.40 8.03
C ALA A 98 2.30 2.50 8.25
N THR A 99 2.09 3.38 7.27
CA THR A 99 1.07 4.44 7.33
C THR A 99 -0.29 3.96 6.79
N MET A 100 -0.30 2.99 5.88
CA MET A 100 -1.51 2.45 5.27
C MET A 100 -2.45 1.78 6.27
N PHE A 101 -1.93 0.93 7.18
CA PHE A 101 -2.77 0.24 8.17
C PHE A 101 -3.41 1.18 9.20
N PRO A 102 -2.70 2.17 9.78
CA PRO A 102 -3.31 3.21 10.60
C PRO A 102 -4.39 4.02 9.86
N ILE A 103 -4.15 4.38 8.60
CA ILE A 103 -5.14 5.11 7.77
C ILE A 103 -6.38 4.24 7.54
N LEU A 104 -6.20 2.94 7.27
CA LEU A 104 -7.31 1.99 7.11
C LEU A 104 -8.16 1.88 8.39
N LEU A 105 -7.50 1.74 9.54
CA LEU A 105 -8.17 1.72 10.84
C LEU A 105 -8.92 3.03 11.11
N LEU A 106 -8.28 4.17 10.83
CA LEU A 106 -8.90 5.48 10.96
C LEU A 106 -10.09 5.62 10.01
N HIS A 107 -10.02 5.06 8.81
CA HIS A 107 -11.12 5.09 7.84
C HIS A 107 -12.35 4.33 8.37
N HIS A 108 -12.11 3.18 9.03
CA HIS A 108 -13.17 2.39 9.64
C HIS A 108 -13.91 3.11 10.77
N ARG A 109 -13.20 3.92 11.58
CA ARG A 109 -13.82 4.71 12.67
C ARG A 109 -14.33 6.08 12.22
N HIS A 110 -13.55 6.77 11.40
CA HIS A 110 -13.75 8.15 10.97
C HIS A 110 -13.31 8.35 9.52
N ALA A 111 -14.16 7.95 8.58
CA ALA A 111 -13.89 8.01 7.14
C ALA A 111 -13.38 9.40 6.67
N ARG A 112 -13.96 10.50 7.17
CA ARG A 112 -13.58 11.87 6.79
C ARG A 112 -12.12 12.18 7.13
N ALA A 113 -11.69 11.86 8.35
CA ALA A 113 -10.31 12.10 8.79
C ALA A 113 -9.31 11.27 7.98
N ALA A 114 -9.68 10.04 7.63
CA ALA A 114 -8.84 9.18 6.81
C ALA A 114 -8.66 9.69 5.38
N TYR A 115 -9.69 10.30 4.77
CA TYR A 115 -9.54 10.92 3.45
C TYR A 115 -8.59 12.11 3.49
N VAL A 116 -8.71 12.98 4.50
CA VAL A 116 -7.78 14.11 4.67
C VAL A 116 -6.35 13.62 4.81
N LEU A 117 -6.13 12.60 5.66
CA LEU A 117 -4.80 12.05 5.87
C LEU A 117 -4.25 11.34 4.63
N SER A 118 -5.12 10.65 3.87
CA SER A 118 -4.75 10.00 2.61
C SER A 118 -4.32 11.02 1.57
N VAL A 119 -5.08 12.10 1.39
CA VAL A 119 -4.73 13.21 0.48
C VAL A 119 -3.42 13.86 0.92
N ALA A 120 -3.24 14.12 2.22
CA ALA A 120 -2.01 14.68 2.75
C ALA A 120 -0.80 13.79 2.46
N MET A 121 -0.92 12.47 2.63
CA MET A 121 0.14 11.51 2.28
C MET A 121 0.40 11.49 0.77
N THR A 122 -0.63 11.50 -0.08
CA THR A 122 -0.46 11.56 -1.54
C THR A 122 0.28 12.82 -1.97
N VAL A 123 -0.07 13.98 -1.43
CA VAL A 123 0.63 15.25 -1.69
C VAL A 123 2.07 15.19 -1.20
N PHE A 124 2.31 14.66 -0.01
CA PHE A 124 3.66 14.47 0.52
C PHE A 124 4.54 13.63 -0.42
N TYR A 125 4.06 12.48 -0.87
CA TYR A 125 4.81 11.63 -1.81
C TYR A 125 5.02 12.30 -3.16
N ALA A 126 4.00 12.98 -3.69
CA ALA A 126 4.12 13.67 -4.97
C ALA A 126 5.15 14.80 -4.93
N LEU A 127 5.27 15.53 -3.82
CA LEU A 127 6.31 16.55 -3.63
C LEU A 127 7.70 15.93 -3.51
N VAL A 128 7.85 14.86 -2.71
CA VAL A 128 9.15 14.19 -2.51
C VAL A 128 9.68 13.61 -3.82
N PHE A 129 8.82 12.94 -4.59
CA PHE A 129 9.20 12.25 -5.83
C PHE A 129 8.97 13.10 -7.09
N HIS A 130 8.66 14.38 -6.94
CA HIS A 130 8.44 15.33 -8.04
C HIS A 130 7.47 14.78 -9.10
N ILE A 131 6.40 14.14 -8.64
CA ILE A 131 5.39 13.56 -9.53
C ILE A 131 4.57 14.72 -10.11
N PRO A 132 4.49 14.85 -11.45
CA PRO A 132 3.64 15.87 -12.05
C PRO A 132 2.18 15.55 -11.71
N PHE A 133 1.55 16.40 -10.91
CA PHE A 133 0.10 16.34 -10.75
C PHE A 133 -0.56 16.70 -12.10
N PRO A 134 -1.59 15.94 -12.53
CA PRO A 134 -2.36 16.29 -13.72
C PRO A 134 -3.14 17.60 -13.53
#